data_AF-A0ABD5WP95-F1
#
_entry.id   AF-A0ABD5WP95-F1
#
_cell.length_a   1.000
_cell.length_b   1.000
_cell.length_c   1.000
_cell.angle_alpha   90.00
_cell.angle_beta   90.00
_cell.angle_gamma   90.00
#
_symmetry.space_group_name_H-M   'P 1'
#
loop_
_entity.id
_entity.type
_entity.pdbx_description
1 polymer ?
#
loop_
_entity_poly.entity_id
_entity_poly.type
_entity_poly.pdbx_seq_one_letter_code
_entity_poly.pdbx_strand_id
1 'polypeptide(L)'
;MVAGPHRNRRATRSASGAAHDYEGGLSRRLENAISTLSAPDERERVAIYAVCYYLSEYGPATPETLRNEVYPTDTGGHDDAESWWSECVRPALAALEEVELDGDEWRIARKETA
;
A
#
# COMPACT_ATOMS: atom_id res chain seq x y z
N MET A 1 4.03 41.95 5.84
CA MET A 1 3.14 40.93 6.45
C MET A 1 3.25 39.68 5.60
N VAL A 2 3.68 38.56 6.24
CA VAL A 2 3.49 37.10 5.94
C VAL A 2 3.60 36.61 4.48
N ALA A 3 4.24 35.50 4.09
CA ALA A 3 5.01 34.40 4.68
C ALA A 3 5.77 33.73 3.50
N GLY A 4 7.03 33.30 3.63
CA GLY A 4 7.36 31.90 3.95
C GLY A 4 7.86 31.12 2.71
N PRO A 5 9.12 30.62 2.66
CA PRO A 5 9.69 29.91 1.52
C PRO A 5 9.54 28.38 1.62
N HIS A 6 9.97 27.69 0.55
CA HIS A 6 10.15 26.23 0.37
C HIS A 6 8.97 25.42 -0.18
N ARG A 7 9.20 24.84 -1.36
CA ARG A 7 9.24 23.39 -1.54
C ARG A 7 10.15 23.01 -2.71
N ASN A 8 11.40 22.74 -2.35
CA ASN A 8 12.34 21.97 -3.14
C ASN A 8 11.97 20.49 -2.96
N ARG A 9 11.78 19.73 -4.03
CA ARG A 9 12.29 18.35 -4.11
C ARG A 9 12.35 17.91 -5.56
N ARG A 10 13.58 17.85 -6.05
CA ARG A 10 13.98 17.22 -7.30
C ARG A 10 13.58 15.75 -7.26
N ALA A 11 12.88 15.32 -8.30
CA ALA A 11 12.75 13.92 -8.68
C ALA A 11 14.14 13.39 -9.08
N THR A 12 14.63 12.42 -8.33
CA THR A 12 15.69 11.47 -8.67
C THR A 12 15.15 10.12 -8.22
N ARG A 13 15.31 8.96 -8.88
CA ARG A 13 15.93 8.52 -10.12
C ARG A 13 15.67 7.00 -10.14
N SER A 14 15.56 6.41 -11.33
CA SER A 14 15.73 4.97 -11.61
C SER A 14 14.72 3.99 -11.01
N ALA A 15 13.68 3.71 -11.80
CA ALA A 15 13.10 2.37 -11.87
C ALA A 15 14.13 1.43 -12.53
N SER A 16 14.57 0.40 -11.82
CA SER A 16 15.33 -0.70 -12.42
C SER A 16 15.28 -1.97 -11.56
N GLY A 17 14.24 -2.78 -11.79
CA GLY A 17 14.37 -4.23 -11.95
C GLY A 17 14.35 -5.14 -10.72
N ALA A 18 13.30 -5.98 -10.69
CA ALA A 18 13.28 -7.39 -10.29
C ALA A 18 13.47 -7.73 -8.80
N ALA A 19 12.41 -8.30 -8.22
CA ALA A 19 12.27 -8.74 -6.83
C ALA A 19 12.57 -7.61 -5.84
N HIS A 20 11.54 -6.84 -5.48
CA HIS A 20 11.67 -5.82 -4.45
C HIS A 20 12.05 -6.50 -3.12
N ASP A 21 13.36 -6.62 -2.89
CA ASP A 21 13.93 -6.62 -1.55
C ASP A 21 13.62 -5.23 -1.01
N TYR A 22 12.46 -5.14 -0.37
CA TYR A 22 11.95 -3.91 0.22
C TYR A 22 12.92 -3.48 1.33
N GLU A 23 13.92 -2.66 0.99
CA GLU A 23 14.92 -2.09 1.91
C GLU A 23 14.21 -1.08 2.83
N GLY A 24 13.52 -1.61 3.83
CA GLY A 24 12.52 -0.87 4.61
C GLY A 24 11.14 -1.52 4.49
N GLY A 25 11.05 -2.81 4.82
CA GLY A 25 9.78 -3.52 4.87
C GLY A 25 8.75 -2.85 5.78
N LEU A 26 7.50 -3.27 5.64
CA LEU A 26 6.41 -2.84 6.51
C LEU A 26 6.76 -3.05 7.99
N SER A 27 6.06 -2.35 8.89
CA SER A 27 6.21 -2.61 10.31
C SER A 27 5.89 -4.07 10.63
N ARG A 28 6.67 -4.73 11.49
CA ARG A 28 6.49 -6.15 11.85
C ARG A 28 5.05 -6.51 12.25
N ARG A 29 4.33 -5.58 12.88
CA ARG A 29 2.91 -5.77 13.23
C ARG A 29 2.03 -5.90 11.99
N LEU A 30 2.18 -4.98 11.03
CA LEU A 30 1.43 -4.98 9.79
C LEU A 30 1.78 -6.20 8.92
N GLU A 31 3.06 -6.56 8.86
CA GLU A 31 3.49 -7.80 8.19
C GLU A 31 2.86 -9.04 8.81
N ASN A 32 2.79 -9.09 10.14
CA ASN A 32 2.14 -10.19 10.86
C ASN A 32 0.63 -10.18 10.63
N ALA A 33 -0.01 -9.01 10.64
CA ALA A 33 -1.44 -8.86 10.34
C ALA A 33 -1.75 -9.36 8.93
N ILE A 34 -0.97 -8.96 7.92
CA ILE A 34 -1.10 -9.45 6.54
C ILE A 34 -0.86 -10.96 6.45
N SER A 35 0.12 -11.48 7.18
CA SER A 35 0.42 -12.92 7.21
C SER A 35 -0.69 -13.74 7.90
N THR A 36 -1.41 -13.14 8.84
CA THR A 36 -2.50 -13.78 9.59
C THR A 36 -3.87 -13.60 8.97
N LEU A 37 -4.02 -12.71 7.97
CA LEU A 37 -5.24 -12.61 7.17
C LEU A 37 -5.58 -13.97 6.55
N SER A 38 -6.86 -14.33 6.64
CA SER A 38 -7.46 -15.44 5.89
C SER A 38 -7.62 -15.10 4.41
N ALA A 39 -6.53 -14.70 3.76
CA ALA A 39 -6.47 -14.61 2.31
C ALA A 39 -6.42 -16.04 1.72
N PRO A 40 -7.22 -16.35 0.68
CA PRO A 40 -7.29 -17.68 0.08
C PRO A 40 -5.93 -18.19 -0.42
N ASP A 41 -5.11 -17.33 -1.02
CA ASP A 41 -3.84 -17.70 -1.66
C ASP A 41 -2.64 -16.81 -1.30
N GLU A 42 -1.42 -17.34 -1.49
CA GLU A 42 -0.18 -16.60 -1.25
C GLU A 42 -0.03 -15.39 -2.19
N ARG A 43 -0.55 -15.48 -3.42
CA ARG A 43 -0.48 -14.38 -4.41
C ARG A 43 -1.31 -13.18 -3.98
N GLU A 44 -2.50 -13.41 -3.45
CA GLU A 44 -3.35 -12.37 -2.87
C GLU A 44 -2.67 -11.71 -1.68
N ARG A 45 -2.01 -12.49 -0.83
CA ARG A 45 -1.22 -11.96 0.29
C ARG A 45 -0.09 -11.05 -0.19
N VAL A 46 0.60 -11.42 -1.27
CA VAL A 46 1.65 -10.58 -1.89
C VAL A 46 1.05 -9.28 -2.43
N ALA A 47 -0.12 -9.32 -3.08
CA ALA A 47 -0.80 -8.11 -3.53
C ALA A 47 -1.19 -7.17 -2.39
N ILE A 48 -1.74 -7.71 -1.29
CA ILE A 48 -2.05 -6.94 -0.09
C ILE A 48 -0.78 -6.32 0.50
N TYR A 49 0.32 -7.10 0.56
CA TYR A 49 1.62 -6.59 1.00
C TYR A 49 2.09 -5.44 0.12
N ALA A 50 2.04 -5.58 -1.20
CA ALA A 50 2.47 -4.56 -2.15
C ALA A 50 1.67 -3.25 -1.98
N VAL A 51 0.36 -3.34 -1.75
CA VAL A 51 -0.50 -2.17 -1.48
C VAL A 51 -0.13 -1.50 -0.17
N CYS A 52 -0.01 -2.27 0.92
CA CYS A 52 0.41 -1.72 2.20
C CYS A 52 1.81 -1.08 2.10
N TYR A 53 2.74 -1.71 1.39
CA TYR A 53 4.07 -1.17 1.15
C TYR A 53 4.00 0.16 0.40
N TYR A 54 3.18 0.23 -0.65
CA TYR A 54 2.96 1.47 -1.39
C TYR A 54 2.45 2.59 -0.46
N LEU A 55 1.47 2.29 0.41
CA LEU A 55 0.94 3.27 1.37
C LEU A 55 1.96 3.71 2.42
N SER A 56 2.88 2.83 2.81
CA SER A 56 3.97 3.13 3.74
C SER A 56 5.01 4.06 3.11
N GLU A 57 5.41 3.80 1.88
CA GLU A 57 6.48 4.51 1.19
C GLU A 57 6.02 5.83 0.55
N TYR A 58 4.89 5.79 -0.16
CA TYR A 58 4.39 6.92 -0.95
C TYR A 58 3.35 7.74 -0.18
N GLY A 59 2.72 7.16 0.84
CA GLY A 59 1.71 7.80 1.67
C GLY A 59 0.28 7.46 1.25
N PRO A 60 -0.72 8.25 1.70
CA PRO A 60 -2.13 8.01 1.42
C PRO A 60 -2.42 7.91 -0.08
N ALA A 61 -3.29 6.97 -0.47
CA ALA A 61 -3.65 6.78 -1.86
C ALA A 61 -5.12 6.36 -2.04
N THR A 62 -5.72 6.79 -3.15
CA THR A 62 -7.08 6.39 -3.53
C THR A 62 -7.09 4.98 -4.14
N PRO A 63 -8.26 4.30 -4.14
CA PRO A 63 -8.47 3.05 -4.84
C PRO A 63 -8.02 3.07 -6.31
N GLU A 64 -8.23 4.20 -6.99
CA GLU A 64 -7.83 4.39 -8.38
C GLU A 64 -6.32 4.42 -8.54
N THR A 65 -5.61 5.14 -7.66
CA THR A 65 -4.14 5.19 -7.67
C THR A 65 -3.56 3.81 -7.37
N LEU A 66 -4.07 3.12 -6.35
CA LEU A 66 -3.59 1.78 -6.00
C LEU A 66 -3.81 0.76 -7.13
N ARG A 67 -4.94 0.84 -7.83
CA ARG A 67 -5.21 0.02 -9.02
C ARG A 67 -4.32 0.36 -10.21
N ASN A 68 -3.92 1.62 -10.41
CA ASN A 68 -3.05 1.97 -11.53
C ASN A 68 -1.57 1.67 -11.25
N GLU A 69 -1.13 1.84 -10.00
CA GLU A 69 0.28 1.75 -9.64
C GLU A 69 0.69 0.35 -9.16
N VAL A 70 -0.18 -0.34 -8.41
CA VAL A 70 0.17 -1.61 -7.76
C VAL A 70 -0.29 -2.82 -8.58
N TYR A 71 -1.53 -2.83 -9.07
CA TYR A 71 -2.08 -3.98 -9.81
C TYR A 71 -1.21 -4.44 -11.00
N PRO A 72 -0.64 -3.56 -11.86
CA PRO A 72 0.20 -4.00 -12.97
C PRO A 72 1.48 -4.71 -12.53
N THR A 73 1.91 -4.47 -11.30
CA THR A 73 3.08 -5.10 -10.68
C THR A 73 2.70 -6.40 -9.98
N ASP A 74 1.61 -6.38 -9.21
CA ASP A 74 1.14 -7.49 -8.40
C ASP A 74 -0.37 -7.69 -8.53
N THR A 75 -0.77 -8.53 -9.49
CA THR A 75 -2.18 -8.81 -9.80
C THR A 75 -2.86 -9.72 -8.78
N GLY A 76 -2.11 -10.35 -7.87
CA GLY A 76 -2.64 -11.31 -6.91
C GLY A 76 -3.26 -12.57 -7.52
N GLY A 77 -3.14 -12.78 -8.84
CA GLY A 77 -3.83 -13.85 -9.56
C GLY A 77 -5.22 -13.48 -10.09
N HIS A 78 -5.63 -12.22 -10.00
CA HIS A 78 -6.88 -11.73 -10.59
C HIS A 78 -6.69 -11.33 -12.06
N ASP A 79 -7.76 -11.47 -12.84
CA ASP A 79 -7.80 -11.08 -14.25
C ASP A 79 -7.97 -9.57 -14.46
N ASP A 80 -8.65 -8.88 -13.52
CA ASP A 80 -8.99 -7.46 -13.62
C ASP A 80 -8.69 -6.67 -12.34
N ALA A 81 -8.29 -5.40 -12.50
CA ALA A 81 -7.97 -4.50 -11.41
C ALA A 81 -9.16 -4.20 -10.48
N GLU A 82 -10.39 -4.23 -11.02
CA GLU A 82 -11.61 -4.02 -10.23
C GLU A 82 -11.89 -5.20 -9.30
N SER A 83 -11.81 -6.43 -9.81
CA SER A 83 -11.95 -7.65 -9.00
C SER A 83 -10.83 -7.77 -7.97
N TRP A 84 -9.58 -7.53 -8.38
CA TRP A 84 -8.44 -7.46 -7.46
C TRP A 84 -8.68 -6.49 -6.31
N TRP A 85 -9.19 -5.30 -6.61
CA TRP A 85 -9.49 -4.31 -5.59
C TRP A 85 -10.67 -4.72 -4.72
N SER A 86 -11.81 -5.06 -5.31
CA SER A 86 -13.06 -5.27 -4.56
C SER A 86 -13.10 -6.58 -3.78
N GLU A 87 -12.44 -7.62 -4.28
CA GLU A 87 -12.53 -8.98 -3.73
C GLU A 87 -11.33 -9.33 -2.85
N CYS A 88 -10.15 -8.76 -3.13
CA CYS A 88 -8.92 -9.07 -2.41
C CYS A 88 -8.43 -7.89 -1.54
N VAL A 89 -8.05 -6.78 -2.17
CA VAL A 89 -7.33 -5.70 -1.48
C VAL A 89 -8.22 -4.92 -0.51
N ARG A 90 -9.35 -4.40 -0.99
CA ARG A 90 -10.26 -3.58 -0.18
C ARG A 90 -10.75 -4.30 1.08
N PRO A 91 -11.25 -5.56 1.04
CA PRO A 91 -11.66 -6.24 2.25
C PRO A 91 -10.48 -6.54 3.19
N ALA A 92 -9.29 -6.85 2.65
CA ALA A 92 -8.09 -7.03 3.45
C ALA A 92 -7.67 -5.75 4.16
N LEU A 93 -7.59 -4.61 3.46
CA LEU A 93 -7.27 -3.31 4.05
C LEU A 93 -8.26 -2.91 5.14
N ALA A 94 -9.56 -3.14 4.91
CA ALA A 94 -10.59 -2.86 5.90
C ALA A 94 -10.49 -3.74 7.16
N ALA A 95 -9.86 -4.92 7.05
CA ALA A 95 -9.64 -5.82 8.19
C ALA A 95 -8.35 -5.48 8.99
N LEU A 96 -7.46 -4.65 8.45
CA LEU A 96 -6.21 -4.29 9.10
C LEU A 96 -6.42 -3.10 10.04
N GLU A 97 -6.13 -3.29 11.33
CA GLU A 97 -6.27 -2.22 12.35
C GLU A 97 -5.27 -1.05 12.16
N GLU A 98 -4.17 -1.30 11.47
CA GLU A 98 -3.14 -0.31 11.16
C GLU A 98 -3.41 0.43 9.85
N VAL A 99 -4.49 0.10 9.15
CA VAL A 99 -4.92 0.79 7.93
C VAL A 99 -6.23 1.50 8.23
N GLU A 100 -6.29 2.78 7.87
CA GLU A 100 -7.48 3.61 8.01
C GLU A 100 -7.90 4.17 6.65
N LEU A 101 -9.21 4.32 6.48
CA LEU A 101 -9.81 5.01 5.35
C LEU A 101 -10.17 6.43 5.80
N ASP A 102 -9.47 7.43 5.26
CA ASP A 102 -9.73 8.85 5.48
C ASP A 102 -10.45 9.42 4.24
N GLY A 103 -11.76 9.53 4.33
CA GLY A 103 -12.60 9.90 3.17
C GLY A 103 -12.58 8.82 2.09
N ASP A 104 -11.82 9.06 1.01
CA ASP A 104 -11.62 8.12 -0.10
C ASP A 104 -10.16 7.61 -0.19
N GLU A 105 -9.29 8.06 0.71
CA GLU A 105 -7.87 7.72 0.69
C GLU A 105 -7.55 6.68 1.77
N TRP A 106 -6.86 5.62 1.36
CA TRP A 106 -6.33 4.61 2.27
C TRP A 106 -4.97 5.06 2.76
N ARG A 107 -4.71 4.94 4.06
CA ARG A 107 -3.41 5.26 4.66
C ARG A 107 -3.09 4.34 5.82
N ILE A 108 -1.79 4.18 6.10
CA ILE A 108 -1.34 3.48 7.30
C ILE A 108 -1.46 4.43 8.49
N ALA A 109 -2.29 4.04 9.46
CA ALA A 109 -2.43 4.72 10.73
C ALA A 109 -1.10 4.63 11.48
N ARG A 110 -0.28 5.68 11.37
CA ARG A 110 0.95 5.78 12.15
C ARG A 110 0.52 5.95 13.61
N LYS A 111 0.44 4.85 14.37
CA LYS A 111 0.33 4.93 15.83
C LYS A 111 1.64 5.50 16.34
N GLU A 112 1.69 6.82 16.43
CA GLU A 112 2.69 7.55 17.21
C GLU A 112 2.56 7.02 18.65
N THR A 113 3.53 6.20 19.06
CA THR A 113 3.67 5.74 20.44
C THR A 113 3.87 6.98 21.30
N ALA A 114 2.80 7.41 21.98
CA ALA A 114 2.85 8.33 23.11
C ALA A 114 3.50 7.67 24.33
#